data_AF-A0A8B6D876-F1
#
_entry.id   AF-A0A8B6D876-F1
#
_cell.length_a   1.000
_cell.length_b   1.000
_cell.length_c   1.000
_cell.angle_alpha   90.00
_cell.angle_beta   90.00
_cell.angle_gamma   90.00
#
_symmetry.space_group_name_H-M   'P 1'
#
loop_
_entity.id
_entity.type
_entity.pdbx_description
1 polymer ?
#
loop_
_entity_poly.entity_id
_entity_poly.type
_entity_poly.pdbx_seq_one_letter_code
_entity_poly.pdbx_strand_id
1 'polypeptide(L)'
;DTLLLDMYLASHVNTLYTQIRNRALCQYFSPYLSADMRKMAEAFNTTITDLEDELMQLILDGQINARIDSHNKILYAKDTDQRSSTFEKSLAMGKEYQRRTKALILRSAILKNQVHVKSPPRDGGQGGEMSIAPGSASSARN
;
A
#
# COMPACT_ATOMS: atom_id res chain seq x y z
N ASP A 1 8.15 -7.25 34.46
CA ASP A 1 8.68 -8.55 33.97
C ASP A 1 7.80 -9.77 34.23
N THR A 2 6.71 -9.66 34.99
CA THR A 2 5.77 -10.78 35.21
C THR A 2 5.10 -11.28 33.93
N LEU A 3 4.81 -10.39 32.97
CA LEU A 3 4.13 -10.72 31.72
C LEU A 3 5.00 -11.49 30.71
N LEU A 4 6.34 -11.43 30.83
CA LEU A 4 7.26 -12.14 29.94
C LEU A 4 7.46 -13.62 30.33
N LEU A 5 7.01 -14.01 31.52
CA LEU A 5 7.08 -15.38 32.04
C LEU A 5 5.88 -16.23 31.61
N ASP A 6 4.85 -15.60 31.05
CA ASP A 6 3.64 -16.30 30.61
C ASP A 6 3.85 -16.99 29.26
N MET A 7 3.51 -18.28 29.18
CA MET A 7 3.77 -19.13 28.01
C MET A 7 3.09 -18.63 26.73
N TYR A 8 1.90 -18.05 26.84
CA TYR A 8 1.12 -17.62 25.68
C TYR A 8 1.27 -16.12 25.42
N LEU A 9 1.30 -15.32 26.48
CA LEU A 9 1.31 -13.87 26.36
C LEU A 9 2.69 -13.34 25.96
N ALA A 10 3.79 -13.95 26.41
CA ALA A 10 5.14 -13.42 26.25
C ALA A 10 5.50 -13.04 24.81
N SER A 11 5.11 -13.87 23.84
CA SER A 11 5.38 -13.63 22.40
C SER A 11 4.65 -12.40 21.84
N HIS A 12 3.55 -11.98 22.46
CA HIS A 12 2.70 -10.88 22.03
C HIS A 12 2.90 -9.60 22.85
N VAL A 13 3.58 -9.68 24.00
CA VAL A 13 3.77 -8.54 24.91
C VAL A 13 4.33 -7.33 24.17
N ASN A 14 5.43 -7.48 23.43
CA ASN A 14 6.06 -6.34 22.75
C ASN A 14 5.09 -5.65 21.79
N THR A 15 4.43 -6.42 20.91
CA THR A 15 3.44 -5.89 19.96
C THR A 15 2.28 -5.19 20.65
N LEU A 16 1.74 -5.77 21.72
CA LEU A 16 0.64 -5.17 22.48
C LEU A 16 1.06 -3.86 23.13
N TYR A 17 2.24 -3.81 23.76
CA TYR A 17 2.76 -2.59 24.37
C TYR A 17 2.96 -1.49 23.34
N THR A 18 3.53 -1.80 22.17
CA THR A 18 3.67 -0.84 21.06
C THR A 18 2.31 -0.32 20.60
N GLN A 19 1.32 -1.19 20.38
CA GLN A 19 -0.01 -0.76 19.93
C GLN A 19 -0.75 0.09 20.98
N ILE A 20 -0.67 -0.29 22.25
CA ILE A 20 -1.27 0.48 23.36
C ILE A 20 -0.64 1.87 23.43
N ARG A 21 0.69 1.94 23.35
CA ARG A 21 1.44 3.20 23.39
C ARG A 21 1.10 4.10 22.20
N ASN A 22 1.12 3.56 20.98
CA ASN A 22 0.76 4.29 19.76
C ASN A 22 -0.66 4.86 19.87
N ARG A 23 -1.62 4.05 20.31
CA ARG A 23 -3.01 4.49 20.50
C ARG A 23 -3.12 5.59 21.56
N ALA A 24 -2.38 5.48 22.66
CA ALA A 24 -2.35 6.50 23.70
C ALA A 24 -1.77 7.83 23.20
N LEU A 25 -0.70 7.81 22.41
CA LEU A 25 -0.11 9.01 21.79
C LEU A 25 -1.11 9.72 20.87
N CYS A 26 -1.79 8.97 19.99
CA CYS A 26 -2.82 9.52 19.12
C CYS A 26 -3.98 10.14 19.94
N GLN A 27 -4.45 9.44 20.97
CA GLN A 27 -5.55 9.90 21.81
C GLN A 27 -5.17 11.14 22.64
N TYR A 28 -3.96 11.18 23.16
CA TYR A 28 -3.43 12.34 23.88
C TYR A 28 -3.41 13.58 22.99
N PHE A 29 -2.98 13.44 21.73
CA PHE A 29 -2.89 14.57 20.81
C PHE A 29 -4.22 14.98 20.18
N SER A 30 -5.20 14.07 20.08
CA SER A 30 -6.47 14.28 19.38
C SER A 30 -7.24 15.58 19.71
N PRO A 31 -7.28 16.11 20.96
CA PRO A 31 -8.00 17.34 21.26
C PRO A 31 -7.20 18.62 20.99
N TYR A 32 -5.93 18.54 20.59
CA TYR A 32 -5.03 19.68 20.47
C TYR A 32 -4.75 20.07 19.02
N LEU A 33 -4.84 21.37 18.72
CA LEU A 33 -4.31 21.95 17.48
C LEU A 33 -2.78 22.09 17.52
N SER A 34 -2.24 22.32 18.71
CA SER A 34 -0.81 22.39 18.97
C SER A 34 -0.50 21.86 20.36
N ALA A 35 0.52 21.02 20.51
CA ALA A 35 0.92 20.45 21.79
C ALA A 35 2.42 20.66 22.04
N ASP A 36 2.78 20.99 23.27
CA ASP A 36 4.17 21.08 23.73
C ASP A 36 4.73 19.67 23.95
N MET A 37 5.79 19.32 23.21
CA MET A 37 6.39 18.00 23.25
C MET A 37 7.12 17.72 24.57
N ARG A 38 7.51 18.74 25.32
CA ARG A 38 8.16 18.57 26.63
C ARG A 38 7.17 18.02 27.66
N LYS A 39 5.96 18.61 27.69
CA LYS A 39 4.86 18.14 28.56
C LYS A 39 4.36 16.77 28.13
N MET A 40 4.35 16.51 26.83
CA MET A 40 4.00 15.19 26.31
C MET A 40 5.05 14.14 26.71
N ALA A 41 6.35 14.45 26.60
CA ALA A 41 7.42 13.54 27.00
C ALA A 41 7.35 13.19 28.50
N GLU A 42 7.06 14.20 29.34
CA GLU A 42 6.79 14.01 30.78
C GLU A 42 5.59 13.10 31.02
N ALA A 43 4.47 13.33 30.33
CA ALA A 43 3.26 12.50 30.46
C ALA A 43 3.47 11.03 30.03
N PHE A 44 4.35 10.79 29.05
CA PHE A 44 4.65 9.45 28.51
C PHE A 44 5.91 8.80 29.11
N ASN A 45 6.50 9.42 30.13
CA ASN A 45 7.72 8.96 30.81
C ASN A 45 8.85 8.63 29.83
N THR A 46 9.09 9.51 28.86
CA THR A 46 10.10 9.32 27.82
C THR A 46 10.95 10.57 27.64
N THR A 47 12.05 10.45 26.90
CA THR A 47 12.85 11.61 26.52
C THR A 47 12.21 12.33 25.33
N ILE A 48 12.56 13.61 25.14
CA ILE A 48 12.04 14.39 24.01
C ILE A 48 12.52 13.79 22.68
N THR A 49 13.75 13.28 22.63
CA THR A 49 14.32 12.68 21.42
C THR A 49 13.60 11.39 21.04
N ASP A 50 13.35 10.51 22.01
CA ASP A 50 12.63 9.26 21.74
C ASP A 50 11.18 9.54 21.34
N LEU A 51 10.54 10.53 21.98
CA LEU A 51 9.20 10.98 21.59
C LEU A 51 9.16 11.55 20.16
N GLU A 52 10.19 12.30 19.75
CA GLU A 52 10.29 12.80 18.37
C GLU A 52 10.33 11.66 17.35
N ASP A 53 11.12 10.62 17.61
CA ASP A 53 11.22 9.45 16.74
C ASP A 53 9.91 8.65 16.71
N GLU A 54 9.27 8.44 17.87
CA GLU A 54 7.97 7.78 17.96
C GLU A 54 6.87 8.55 17.19
N LEU A 55 6.79 9.86 17.36
CA LEU A 55 5.83 10.71 16.66
C LEU A 55 6.12 10.76 15.15
N MET A 56 7.39 10.74 14.75
CA MET A 56 7.78 10.69 13.35
C MET A 56 7.24 9.42 12.69
N GLN A 57 7.42 8.25 13.32
CA GLN A 57 6.86 6.99 12.81
C GLN A 57 5.33 7.06 12.71
N LEU A 58 4.64 7.57 13.73
CA LEU A 58 3.18 7.70 13.71
C LEU A 58 2.66 8.66 12.62
N ILE A 59 3.42 9.69 12.28
CA ILE A 59 3.10 10.61 11.19
C ILE A 59 3.34 9.94 9.82
N LEU A 60 4.44 9.20 9.67
CA LEU A 60 4.75 8.47 8.43
C LEU A 60 3.72 7.36 8.15
N ASP A 61 3.28 6.66 9.19
CA ASP A 61 2.23 5.64 9.13
C ASP A 61 0.82 6.25 8.92
N GLY A 62 0.70 7.58 8.98
CA GLY A 62 -0.57 8.29 8.79
C GLY A 62 -1.56 8.14 9.94
N GLN A 63 -1.11 7.67 11.10
CA GLN A 63 -1.94 7.57 12.31
C GLN A 63 -2.16 8.93 12.97
N ILE A 64 -1.17 9.84 12.86
CA ILE A 64 -1.25 11.22 13.35
C ILE A 64 -1.05 12.17 12.18
N ASN A 65 -2.04 13.02 11.92
CA ASN A 65 -1.93 14.08 10.92
C ASN A 65 -1.36 15.36 11.55
N ALA A 66 -0.04 15.41 11.71
CA ALA A 66 0.64 16.51 12.37
C ALA A 66 1.98 16.87 11.71
N ARG A 67 2.61 17.95 12.18
CA ARG A 67 3.93 18.43 11.82
C ARG A 67 4.73 18.72 13.08
N ILE A 68 5.97 18.25 13.11
CA ILE A 68 6.90 18.47 14.22
C ILE A 68 7.71 19.75 13.94
N ASP A 69 7.69 20.69 14.88
CA ASP A 69 8.67 21.77 14.97
C ASP A 69 9.75 21.36 15.96
N SER A 70 10.89 20.89 15.45
CA SER A 70 12.01 20.41 16.28
C SER A 70 12.78 21.53 16.97
N HIS A 71 12.66 22.78 16.50
CA HIS A 71 13.32 23.92 17.12
C HIS A 71 12.56 24.34 18.39
N ASN A 72 11.25 24.52 18.28
CA ASN A 72 10.41 24.95 19.40
C ASN A 72 9.89 23.76 20.23
N LYS A 73 10.05 22.53 19.74
CA LYS A 73 9.53 21.29 20.35
C LYS A 73 8.00 21.34 20.49
N ILE A 74 7.33 21.71 19.40
CA ILE A 74 5.87 21.81 19.32
C ILE A 74 5.37 20.89 18.20
N LEU A 75 4.32 20.13 18.50
CA LEU A 75 3.60 19.32 17.52
C LEU A 75 2.36 20.08 17.06
N TYR A 76 2.25 20.38 15.76
CA TYR A 76 1.12 21.09 15.16
C TYR A 76 0.22 20.13 14.39
N ALA A 77 -1.09 20.16 14.62
CA ALA A 77 -2.03 19.39 13.82
C ALA A 77 -2.08 19.97 12.39
N LYS A 78 -2.01 19.08 11.41
CA LYS A 78 -2.06 19.45 10.00
C LYS A 78 -3.52 19.45 9.56
N ASP A 79 -4.02 20.63 9.19
CA ASP A 79 -5.29 20.70 8.46
C ASP A 79 -5.05 20.28 7.01
N THR A 80 -5.69 19.20 6.57
CA THR A 80 -5.69 18.79 5.18
C THR A 80 -6.91 19.35 4.50
N ASP A 81 -6.69 20.28 3.56
CA ASP A 81 -7.79 20.80 2.74
C ASP A 81 -8.42 19.68 1.91
N GLN A 82 -9.59 19.25 2.37
CA GLN A 82 -10.39 18.19 1.75
C GLN A 82 -10.76 18.55 0.31
N ARG A 83 -10.95 19.84 0.01
CA ARG A 83 -11.28 20.32 -1.33
C ARG A 83 -10.11 20.05 -2.27
N SER A 84 -8.93 20.57 -1.94
CA SER A 84 -7.73 20.39 -2.77
C SER A 84 -7.41 18.91 -3.01
N SER A 85 -7.45 18.08 -1.96
CA SER A 85 -7.26 16.62 -2.06
C SER A 85 -8.27 15.95 -3.01
N THR A 86 -9.55 16.35 -2.96
CA THR A 86 -10.59 15.80 -3.83
C THR A 86 -10.34 16.20 -5.29
N PHE A 87 -10.05 17.48 -5.55
CA PHE A 87 -9.75 17.98 -6.89
C PHE A 87 -8.55 17.27 -7.52
N GLU A 88 -7.47 17.12 -6.77
CA GLU A 88 -6.26 16.46 -7.24
C GLU A 88 -6.51 14.97 -7.58
N LYS A 89 -7.21 14.26 -6.70
CA LYS A 89 -7.59 12.85 -6.92
C LYS A 89 -8.49 12.69 -8.16
N SER A 90 -9.52 13.52 -8.31
CA SER A 90 -10.41 13.48 -9.47
C SER A 90 -9.67 13.79 -10.78
N LEU A 91 -8.74 14.74 -10.76
CA LEU A 91 -7.94 15.08 -11.93
C LEU A 91 -7.00 13.93 -12.33
N ALA A 92 -6.34 13.31 -11.36
CA ALA A 92 -5.47 12.16 -11.60
C ALA A 92 -6.27 10.98 -12.17
N MET A 93 -7.45 10.68 -11.59
CA MET A 93 -8.36 9.66 -12.09
C MET A 93 -8.81 9.94 -13.53
N GLY A 94 -9.15 11.20 -13.86
CA GLY A 94 -9.55 11.60 -15.21
C GLY A 94 -8.45 11.39 -16.24
N LYS A 95 -7.19 11.75 -15.92
CA LYS A 95 -6.03 11.52 -16.79
C LYS A 95 -5.81 10.03 -17.06
N GLU A 96 -5.85 9.21 -16.02
CA GLU A 96 -5.67 7.77 -16.14
C GLU A 96 -6.82 7.13 -16.93
N TYR A 97 -8.05 7.57 -16.71
CA TYR A 97 -9.21 7.11 -17.48
C TYR A 97 -9.08 7.44 -18.98
N GLN A 98 -8.64 8.65 -19.32
CA GLN A 98 -8.39 9.03 -20.71
C GLN A 98 -7.31 8.16 -21.36
N ARG A 99 -6.20 7.90 -20.64
CA ARG A 99 -5.11 7.04 -21.10
C ARG A 99 -5.60 5.61 -21.36
N ARG A 100 -6.34 5.03 -20.42
CA ARG A 100 -6.91 3.68 -20.54
C ARG A 100 -7.89 3.57 -21.70
N THR A 101 -8.78 4.56 -21.85
CA THR A 101 -9.75 4.59 -22.95
C THR A 101 -9.06 4.64 -24.31
N LYS A 102 -8.04 5.49 -24.47
CA LYS A 102 -7.24 5.55 -25.71
C LYS A 102 -6.55 4.22 -26.02
N ALA A 103 -5.96 3.57 -25.01
CA ALA A 103 -5.34 2.26 -25.17
C ALA A 103 -6.36 1.18 -25.57
N LEU A 104 -7.56 1.22 -25.00
CA LEU A 104 -8.64 0.28 -25.32
C LEU A 104 -9.15 0.46 -26.76
N ILE A 105 -9.35 1.71 -27.18
CA ILE A 105 -9.74 2.05 -28.57
C ILE A 105 -8.67 1.54 -29.54
N LEU A 106 -7.39 1.81 -29.26
CA LEU A 106 -6.28 1.33 -30.08
C LEU A 106 -6.25 -0.20 -30.17
N ARG A 107 -6.42 -0.90 -29.04
CA ARG A 107 -6.49 -2.36 -29.01
C ARG A 107 -7.65 -2.89 -29.85
N SER A 108 -8.82 -2.26 -29.79
CA SER A 108 -9.98 -2.62 -30.61
C SER A 108 -9.68 -2.47 -32.12
N ALA A 109 -9.00 -1.39 -32.50
CA ALA A 109 -8.59 -1.15 -33.89
C ALA A 109 -7.56 -2.19 -34.39
N ILE A 110 -6.57 -2.56 -33.56
CA ILE A 110 -5.57 -3.59 -33.87
C ILE A 110 -6.25 -4.94 -34.14
N LEU A 111 -7.19 -5.35 -33.27
CA LEU A 111 -7.94 -6.60 -33.41
C LEU A 111 -8.82 -6.59 -34.67
N LYS A 112 -9.53 -5.48 -34.92
CA LYS A 112 -10.38 -5.34 -36.12
C LYS A 112 -9.58 -5.48 -37.42
N ASN A 113 -8.35 -4.96 -37.44
CA ASN A 113 -7.47 -5.02 -38.61
C ASN A 113 -6.57 -6.27 -38.63
N GLN A 114 -6.81 -7.26 -37.75
CA GLN A 114 -6.05 -8.51 -37.68
C GLN A 114 -4.52 -8.32 -37.52
N VAL A 115 -4.10 -7.21 -36.90
CA VAL A 115 -2.69 -6.95 -36.61
C VAL A 115 -2.30 -7.77 -35.38
N HIS A 116 -1.74 -8.95 -35.60
CA HIS A 116 -1.30 -9.87 -34.54
C HIS A 116 0.17 -10.21 -34.73
N VAL A 117 0.89 -10.35 -33.62
CA VAL A 117 2.26 -10.86 -33.65
C VAL A 117 2.20 -12.35 -33.93
N LYS A 118 2.72 -12.78 -35.07
CA LYS A 118 2.97 -14.19 -35.35
C LYS A 118 4.26 -14.58 -34.66
N SER A 119 4.25 -15.69 -33.93
CA SER A 119 5.49 -16.30 -33.46
C SER A 119 6.37 -16.64 -34.68
N PRO A 120 7.69 -16.39 -34.63
CA PRO A 120 8.57 -16.76 -35.72
C PRO A 120 8.49 -18.28 -35.95
N PRO A 121 8.61 -18.75 -37.20
CA PRO A 121 8.68 -20.17 -37.48
C PRO A 121 9.90 -20.73 -36.74
N ARG A 122 9.71 -21.79 -35.96
CA ARG A 122 10.84 -22.63 -35.55
C ARG A 122 11.38 -23.26 -36.83
N ASP A 123 12.53 -22.79 -37.28
CA ASP A 123 13.24 -23.42 -38.39
C ASP A 123 13.61 -24.86 -37.99
N GLY A 124 13.33 -25.80 -38.90
CA GLY A 124 13.19 -27.21 -38.62
C GLY A 124 14.48 -27.93 -38.21
N GLY A 125 14.38 -28.76 -37.17
CA GLY A 125 15.25 -29.91 -36.96
C GLY A 125 14.58 -31.17 -37.50
N GLN A 126 15.23 -31.82 -38.46
CA GLN A 126 14.88 -33.10 -39.08
C GLN A 126 14.45 -34.17 -38.07
N GLY A 127 13.46 -34.99 -38.46
CA GLY A 127 13.08 -36.16 -37.69
C GLY A 127 11.98 -37.01 -38.32
N GLY A 128 12.24 -37.57 -39.50
CA GLY A 128 11.70 -38.86 -39.92
C GLY A 128 10.25 -38.93 -40.42
N GLU A 129 10.11 -39.23 -41.71
CA GLU A 129 8.97 -39.98 -42.22
C GLU A 129 8.72 -41.22 -41.35
N MET A 130 7.50 -41.40 -40.86
CA MET A 130 6.95 -42.73 -40.66
C MET A 130 5.44 -42.71 -40.84
N SER A 131 5.03 -43.09 -42.05
CA SER A 131 3.66 -43.50 -42.39
C SER A 131 3.23 -44.66 -41.50
N ILE A 132 2.15 -44.51 -40.72
CA ILE A 132 1.24 -45.62 -40.36
C ILE A 132 -0.22 -45.12 -40.45
N ALA A 133 -1.03 -45.97 -41.07
CA ALA A 133 -2.39 -45.86 -41.61
C ALA A 133 -3.54 -45.37 -40.68
N PRO A 134 -4.74 -45.06 -41.23
CA PRO A 134 -5.84 -44.47 -40.50
C PRO A 134 -6.71 -45.51 -39.80
N GLY A 135 -6.95 -45.31 -38.49
CA GLY A 135 -7.95 -46.03 -37.72
C GLY A 135 -9.24 -45.23 -37.64
N SER A 136 -10.24 -45.64 -38.42
CA SER A 136 -11.63 -45.21 -38.29
C SER A 136 -12.23 -45.63 -36.94
N ALA A 137 -12.79 -44.70 -36.18
CA ALA A 137 -13.85 -44.99 -35.21
C ALA A 137 -14.77 -43.78 -35.04
N SER A 138 -16.04 -44.05 -35.26
CA SER A 138 -17.21 -43.18 -35.33
C SER A 138 -17.68 -42.63 -33.97
N SER A 139 -18.14 -41.37 -33.99
CA SER A 139 -19.36 -40.82 -33.37
C SER A 139 -19.89 -41.41 -32.05
N ALA A 140 -20.05 -40.57 -31.01
CA ALA A 140 -21.37 -40.26 -30.44
C ALA A 140 -21.33 -39.06 -29.48
N ARG A 141 -22.38 -38.25 -29.58
CA ARG A 141 -22.77 -37.12 -28.73
C ARG A 141 -23.14 -37.59 -27.31
N ASN A 142 -22.87 -36.74 -26.32
CA ASN A 142 -23.90 -36.08 -25.50
C ASN A 142 -23.31 -34.86 -24.80
#